data_AF-A0A965N6B4-F1
#
_entry.id   AF-A0A965N6B4-F1
#
_cell.length_a   1.000
_cell.length_b   1.000
_cell.length_c   1.000
_cell.angle_alpha   90.00
_cell.angle_beta   90.00
_cell.angle_gamma   90.00
#
_symmetry.space_group_name_H-M   'P 1'
#
loop_
_entity.id
_entity.type
_entity.pdbx_description
1 polymer ?
#
loop_
_entity_poly.entity_id
_entity_poly.type
_entity_poly.pdbx_seq_one_letter_code
_entity_poly.pdbx_strand_id
1 'polypeptide(L)'
;MSNLDTAKAMIAAYNAQDVDTYVSYMTDDACEANYRGDVVREGKEGTFSGLAAAFAKWPQNKADIRDVQEIGDYVLFREHVTRGPASDGTPLVAPFDVIAVYSFEGEKCSRVEFIR
;
A
#
# COMPACT_ATOMS: atom_id res chain seq x y z
N MET A 1 8.54 2.01 -16.54
CA MET A 1 8.55 3.14 -15.57
C MET A 1 9.70 2.88 -14.61
N SER A 2 10.30 3.89 -13.97
CA SER A 2 11.24 3.58 -12.86
C SER A 2 10.47 2.89 -11.73
N ASN A 3 11.14 2.12 -10.88
CA ASN A 3 10.48 1.48 -9.73
C ASN A 3 9.85 2.54 -8.82
N LEU A 4 10.56 3.66 -8.65
CA LEU A 4 10.05 4.85 -7.98
C LEU A 4 8.74 5.39 -8.58
N ASP A 5 8.66 5.53 -9.90
CA ASP A 5 7.44 6.01 -10.57
C ASP A 5 6.30 5.00 -10.43
N THR A 6 6.59 3.70 -10.54
CA THR A 6 5.60 2.63 -10.32
C THR A 6 5.04 2.68 -8.90
N ALA A 7 5.89 2.78 -7.87
CA ALA A 7 5.44 2.89 -6.49
C ALA A 7 4.61 4.17 -6.24
N LYS A 8 4.98 5.31 -6.85
CA LYS A 8 4.16 6.54 -6.79
C LYS A 8 2.80 6.36 -7.45
N ALA A 9 2.75 5.67 -8.60
CA ALA A 9 1.49 5.36 -9.28
C ALA A 9 0.61 4.43 -8.43
N MET A 10 1.21 3.45 -7.73
CA MET A 10 0.49 2.62 -6.76
C MET A 10 -0.13 3.48 -5.66
N ILE A 11 0.60 4.39 -5.01
CA ILE A 11 0.01 5.27 -3.97
C ILE A 11 -1.02 6.24 -4.55
N ALA A 12 -0.87 6.71 -5.79
CA ALA A 12 -1.90 7.50 -6.45
C ALA A 12 -3.20 6.69 -6.63
N ALA A 13 -3.10 5.44 -7.08
CA ALA A 13 -4.24 4.53 -7.20
C ALA A 13 -4.87 4.21 -5.84
N TYR A 14 -4.04 3.96 -4.82
CA TYR A 14 -4.48 3.75 -3.43
C TYR A 14 -5.31 4.92 -2.91
N ASN A 15 -4.82 6.16 -3.09
CA ASN A 15 -5.52 7.36 -2.64
C ASN A 15 -6.77 7.66 -3.49
N ALA A 16 -6.81 7.21 -4.74
CA ALA A 16 -8.01 7.25 -5.58
C ALA A 16 -8.99 6.09 -5.31
N GLN A 17 -8.60 5.15 -4.43
CA GLN A 17 -9.32 3.89 -4.15
C GLN A 17 -9.54 3.02 -5.40
N ASP A 18 -8.63 3.13 -6.37
CA ASP A 18 -8.59 2.33 -7.59
C ASP A 18 -7.75 1.07 -7.35
N VAL A 19 -8.42 0.03 -6.84
CA VAL A 19 -7.77 -1.23 -6.46
C VAL A 19 -7.24 -1.97 -7.68
N ASP A 20 -7.97 -1.96 -8.79
CA ASP A 20 -7.57 -2.61 -10.05
C ASP A 20 -6.24 -2.04 -10.55
N THR A 21 -6.13 -0.72 -10.62
CA THR A 21 -4.89 -0.06 -11.02
C THR A 21 -3.77 -0.34 -10.03
N TYR A 22 -4.02 -0.31 -8.72
CA TYR A 22 -3.01 -0.62 -7.70
C TYR A 22 -2.38 -2.02 -7.93
N VAL A 23 -3.21 -3.05 -8.02
CA VAL A 23 -2.71 -4.43 -8.15
C VAL A 23 -2.17 -4.74 -9.55
N SER A 24 -2.49 -3.91 -10.56
CA SER A 24 -1.94 -4.07 -11.92
C SER A 24 -0.41 -3.97 -11.95
N TYR A 25 0.18 -3.20 -11.02
CA TYR A 25 1.62 -3.02 -10.84
C TYR A 25 2.31 -4.15 -10.07
N MET A 26 1.55 -5.10 -9.52
CA MET A 26 2.09 -6.18 -8.70
C MET A 26 2.36 -7.46 -9.50
N THR A 27 3.34 -8.25 -9.07
CA THR A 27 3.48 -9.65 -9.50
C THR A 27 2.29 -10.46 -9.00
N ASP A 28 2.07 -11.64 -9.59
CA ASP A 28 0.88 -12.44 -9.26
C ASP A 28 0.94 -12.99 -7.82
N ASP A 29 2.14 -13.36 -7.37
CA ASP A 29 2.43 -13.85 -6.02
C ASP A 29 2.76 -12.73 -5.01
N ALA A 30 2.63 -11.46 -5.41
CA ALA A 30 2.99 -10.35 -4.54
C ALA A 30 2.11 -10.28 -3.30
N CYS A 31 2.69 -9.90 -2.17
CA CYS A 31 1.96 -9.80 -0.92
C CYS A 31 2.25 -8.49 -0.19
N GLU A 32 1.33 -8.13 0.71
CA GLU A 32 1.54 -7.06 1.67
C GLU A 32 1.67 -7.63 3.08
N ALA A 33 2.68 -7.19 3.82
CA ALA A 33 3.05 -7.78 5.10
C ALA A 33 3.53 -6.75 6.12
N ASN A 34 3.53 -7.12 7.39
CA ASN A 34 4.28 -6.37 8.38
C ASN A 34 5.78 -6.70 8.24
N TYR A 35 6.64 -5.69 8.38
CA TYR A 35 8.09 -5.91 8.32
C TYR A 35 8.51 -6.94 9.37
N ARG A 36 9.20 -8.01 8.94
CA ARG A 36 9.62 -9.14 9.80
C ARG A 36 8.45 -9.80 10.56
N GLY A 37 7.24 -9.71 10.02
CA GLY A 37 6.02 -10.25 10.63
C GLY A 37 5.09 -10.91 9.61
N ASP A 38 3.83 -11.05 9.99
CA ASP A 38 2.83 -11.79 9.22
C ASP A 38 2.43 -11.08 7.92
N VAL A 39 2.06 -11.88 6.93
CA VAL A 39 1.38 -11.40 5.72
C VAL A 39 -0.02 -10.93 6.10
N VAL A 40 -0.39 -9.72 5.67
CA VAL A 40 -1.71 -9.13 5.89
C VAL A 40 -2.63 -9.27 4.66
N ARG A 41 -2.04 -9.39 3.47
CA ARG A 41 -2.73 -9.65 2.20
C ARG A 41 -1.85 -10.56 1.33
N GLU A 42 -2.34 -11.77 1.06
CA GLU A 42 -1.60 -12.84 0.36
C GLU A 42 -1.91 -12.82 -1.14
N GLY A 43 -0.87 -12.74 -1.97
CA GLY A 43 -1.00 -12.70 -3.42
C GLY A 43 -1.70 -11.44 -3.93
N LYS A 44 -1.70 -11.30 -5.27
CA LYS A 44 -2.38 -10.19 -5.96
C LYS A 44 -3.89 -10.16 -5.66
N GLU A 45 -4.53 -11.33 -5.62
CA GLU A 45 -5.97 -11.46 -5.35
C GLU A 45 -6.33 -11.15 -3.90
N GLY A 46 -5.52 -11.59 -2.93
CA GLY A 46 -5.70 -11.21 -1.53
C GLY A 46 -5.44 -9.72 -1.30
N THR A 47 -4.50 -9.14 -2.05
CA THR A 47 -4.27 -7.69 -2.05
C THR A 47 -5.47 -6.92 -2.58
N PHE A 48 -6.02 -7.35 -3.71
CA PHE A 48 -7.23 -6.77 -4.31
C PHE A 48 -8.41 -6.80 -3.33
N SER A 49 -8.79 -7.99 -2.87
CA SER A 49 -9.96 -8.17 -1.99
C SER A 49 -9.77 -7.45 -0.65
N GLY A 50 -8.57 -7.47 -0.07
CA GLY A 50 -8.25 -6.81 1.19
C GLY A 50 -8.29 -5.28 1.09
N LEU A 51 -7.78 -4.69 0.00
CA LEU A 51 -7.86 -3.23 -0.22
C LEU A 51 -9.29 -2.78 -0.52
N ALA A 52 -10.04 -3.52 -1.34
CA ALA A 52 -11.45 -3.24 -1.61
C ALA A 52 -12.27 -3.20 -0.30
N ALA A 53 -12.07 -4.19 0.57
CA ALA A 53 -12.72 -4.23 1.89
C ALA A 53 -12.29 -3.04 2.78
N ALA A 54 -10.99 -2.70 2.78
CA ALA A 54 -10.47 -1.57 3.55
C ALA A 54 -11.06 -0.23 3.06
N PHE A 55 -11.18 -0.01 1.76
CA PHE A 55 -11.76 1.23 1.21
C PHE A 55 -13.27 1.33 1.44
N ALA A 56 -14.00 0.20 1.35
CA ALA A 56 -15.40 0.16 1.74
C ALA A 56 -15.60 0.52 3.23
N LYS A 57 -14.69 0.05 4.10
CA LYS A 57 -14.70 0.38 5.53
C LYS A 57 -14.27 1.82 5.80
N TRP A 58 -13.26 2.34 5.09
CA TRP A 58 -12.70 3.67 5.28
C TRP A 58 -12.69 4.47 3.97
N PRO A 59 -13.83 5.05 3.55
CA PRO A 59 -13.95 5.76 2.28
C PRO A 59 -13.16 7.08 2.20
N GLN A 60 -12.63 7.56 3.32
CA GLN A 60 -11.78 8.76 3.38
C GLN A 60 -10.30 8.41 3.61
N ASN A 61 -9.96 7.13 3.51
CA ASN A 61 -8.61 6.65 3.74
C ASN A 61 -7.63 7.28 2.74
N LYS A 62 -6.52 7.81 3.26
CA LYS A 62 -5.45 8.41 2.46
C LYS A 62 -4.08 8.17 3.09
N ALA A 63 -3.06 8.02 2.25
CA ALA A 63 -1.64 8.00 2.60
C ALA A 63 -0.92 9.18 1.94
N ASP A 64 -0.40 10.11 2.75
CA ASP A 64 0.42 11.22 2.27
C ASP A 64 1.90 10.84 2.34
N ILE A 65 2.58 10.83 1.18
CA ILE A 65 4.03 10.58 1.11
C ILE A 65 4.79 11.78 1.72
N ARG A 66 5.63 11.50 2.71
CA ARG A 66 6.45 12.47 3.46
C ARG A 66 7.92 12.44 3.08
N ASP A 67 8.44 11.27 2.74
CA ASP A 67 9.81 11.09 2.29
C ASP A 67 9.87 9.94 1.29
N VAL A 68 10.86 9.98 0.39
CA VAL A 68 11.01 9.05 -0.70
C VAL A 68 12.48 8.74 -0.95
N GLN A 69 12.79 7.44 -1.04
CA GLN A 69 14.11 6.92 -1.40
C GLN A 69 13.95 5.75 -2.37
N GLU A 70 14.84 5.64 -3.35
CA GLU A 70 15.01 4.45 -4.19
C GLU A 70 16.43 3.92 -3.99
N ILE A 71 16.56 2.66 -3.63
CA ILE A 71 17.83 2.02 -3.27
C ILE A 71 17.89 0.65 -3.96
N GLY A 72 18.54 0.57 -5.12
CA GLY A 72 18.54 -0.64 -5.93
C GLY A 72 17.13 -1.00 -6.36
N ASP A 73 16.69 -2.23 -6.07
CA ASP A 73 15.36 -2.74 -6.42
C ASP A 73 14.29 -2.45 -5.35
N TYR A 74 14.59 -1.53 -4.43
CA TYR A 74 13.69 -1.13 -3.36
C TYR A 74 13.28 0.34 -3.46
N VAL A 75 12.01 0.60 -3.19
CA VAL A 75 11.50 1.96 -2.99
C VAL A 75 10.95 2.05 -1.57
N LEU A 76 11.29 3.13 -0.86
CA LEU A 76 10.83 3.38 0.49
C LEU A 76 10.04 4.68 0.52
N PHE A 77 8.82 4.62 1.01
CA PHE A 77 8.01 5.79 1.32
C PHE A 77 7.80 5.88 2.82
N ARG A 78 8.09 7.04 3.40
CA ARG A 78 7.53 7.39 4.71
C ARG A 78 6.18 8.02 4.48
N GLU A 79 5.12 7.41 4.98
CA GLU A 79 3.74 7.80 4.73
C GLU A 79 3.06 8.23 6.01
N HIS A 80 2.26 9.28 5.93
CA HIS A 80 1.31 9.67 6.97
C HIS A 80 -0.08 9.21 6.57
N VAL A 81 -0.64 8.26 7.31
CA VAL A 81 -1.92 7.61 6.97
C VAL A 81 -3.04 8.19 7.82
N THR A 82 -4.11 8.62 7.17
CA THR A 82 -5.36 9.04 7.82
C THR A 82 -6.49 8.15 7.30
N ARG A 83 -7.10 7.36 8.19
CA ARG A 83 -8.24 6.48 7.82
C ARG A 83 -9.54 7.27 7.59
N GLY A 84 -9.73 8.34 8.36
CA GLY A 84 -11.02 9.02 8.48
C GLY A 84 -12.09 8.17 9.18
N PRO A 85 -13.35 8.64 9.21
CA PRO A 85 -14.45 7.91 9.83
C PRO A 85 -14.70 6.57 9.12
N ALA A 86 -14.93 5.51 9.90
CA ALA A 86 -15.32 4.22 9.35
C ALA A 86 -16.83 4.19 9.00
N SER A 87 -17.18 3.43 7.97
CA SER A 87 -18.58 3.24 7.53
C SER A 87 -19.38 2.29 8.43
N ASP A 88 -18.71 1.48 9.25
CA ASP A 88 -19.30 0.44 10.10
C ASP A 88 -19.47 0.85 11.58
N GLY A 89 -19.25 2.13 11.90
CA GLY A 89 -19.30 2.64 13.27
C GLY A 89 -18.08 2.33 14.13
N THR A 90 -17.01 1.74 13.55
CA THR A 90 -15.72 1.61 14.25
C THR A 90 -15.24 3.00 14.71
N PRO A 91 -14.72 3.14 15.96
CA PRO A 91 -14.16 4.39 16.44
C PRO A 91 -13.07 4.97 15.51
N LEU A 92 -12.92 6.29 15.55
CA LEU A 92 -11.91 6.98 14.74
C LEU A 92 -10.51 6.45 15.08
N VAL A 93 -9.81 5.98 14.06
CA VAL A 93 -8.40 5.61 14.16
C VAL A 93 -7.57 6.89 14.08
N ALA A 94 -6.73 7.14 15.09
CA ALA A 94 -5.81 8.27 15.06
C ALA A 94 -4.86 8.15 13.85
N PRO A 95 -4.50 9.25 13.18
CA PRO A 95 -3.49 9.23 12.13
C PRO A 95 -2.17 8.65 12.64
N PHE A 96 -1.45 7.95 11.77
CA PHE A 96 -0.20 7.28 12.11
C PHE A 96 0.79 7.34 10.95
N ASP A 97 2.08 7.25 11.28
CA ASP A 97 3.14 7.19 10.28
C ASP A 97 3.59 5.75 10.06
N VAL A 98 3.96 5.42 8.82
CA VAL A 98 4.54 4.13 8.45
C VAL A 98 5.70 4.33 7.48
N ILE A 99 6.63 3.36 7.41
CA ILE A 99 7.50 3.22 6.24
C ILE A 99 6.99 2.04 5.43
N ALA A 100 6.54 2.31 4.20
CA ALA A 100 6.22 1.30 3.20
C ALA A 100 7.47 1.00 2.37
N VAL A 101 7.90 -0.25 2.37
CA VAL A 101 9.04 -0.75 1.60
C VAL A 101 8.50 -1.61 0.45
N TYR A 102 8.65 -1.11 -0.77
CA TYR A 102 8.30 -1.79 -2.00
C TYR A 102 9.51 -2.53 -2.53
N SER A 103 9.40 -3.84 -2.68
CA SER A 103 10.38 -4.69 -3.36
C SER A 103 9.94 -4.93 -4.79
N PHE A 104 10.88 -4.94 -5.74
CA PHE A 104 10.59 -5.13 -7.16
C PHE A 104 11.24 -6.38 -7.73
N GLU A 105 10.52 -7.02 -8.66
CA GLU A 105 11.04 -8.04 -9.57
C GLU A 105 10.87 -7.52 -11.00
N GLY A 106 11.96 -7.02 -11.57
CA GLY A 106 11.90 -6.27 -12.83
C GLY A 106 11.05 -5.01 -12.67
N GLU A 107 10.01 -4.86 -13.49
CA GLU A 107 9.15 -3.66 -13.48
C GLU A 107 7.92 -3.78 -12.56
N LYS A 108 7.74 -4.91 -11.86
CA LYS A 108 6.58 -5.17 -11.00
C LYS A 108 6.95 -5.20 -9.53
N CYS A 109 6.06 -4.67 -8.69
CA CYS A 109 6.17 -4.76 -7.24
C CYS A 109 5.88 -6.20 -6.79
N SER A 110 6.86 -6.86 -6.17
CA SER A 110 6.73 -8.23 -5.65
C SER A 110 6.36 -8.28 -4.18
N ARG A 111 6.56 -7.21 -3.41
CA ARG A 111 6.18 -7.16 -1.99
C ARG A 111 6.07 -5.73 -1.48
N VAL A 112 5.10 -5.49 -0.61
CA VAL A 112 5.03 -4.26 0.19
C VAL A 112 5.10 -4.60 1.67
N GLU A 113 6.12 -4.13 2.37
CA GLU A 113 6.25 -4.30 3.81
C GLU A 113 6.01 -3.00 4.57
N PHE A 114 5.29 -3.09 5.69
CA PHE A 114 5.01 -1.93 6.54
C PHE A 114 5.83 -2.00 7.84
N ILE A 115 6.62 -0.96 8.08
CA ILE A 115 7.27 -0.70 9.38
C ILE A 115 6.39 0.30 10.14
N ARG A 116 5.93 -0.07 11.34
CA ARG A 116 5.02 0.70 12.19
C ARG A 116 5.46 0.66 13.64
#